data_AF-A0A7S3XGM3-F1
#
_entry.id   AF-A0A7S3XGM3-F1
#
_cell.length_a   1.000
_cell.length_b   1.000
_cell.length_c   1.000
_cell.angle_alpha   90.00
_cell.angle_beta   90.00
_cell.angle_gamma   90.00
#
_symmetry.space_group_name_H-M   'P 1'
#
loop_
_entity.id
_entity.type
_entity.pdbx_description
1 polymer ?
#
loop_
_entity_poly.entity_id
_entity_poly.type
_entity_poly.pdbx_seq_one_letter_code
_entity_poly.pdbx_strand_id
1 'polypeptide(L)'
;PCGNTVAMVGLDTVIVKTATITNQTETEAHPLKNMKFSVSPVVRVAVECKVASDLPKLVDGLKRLAKSDPMVVCQIEETGEHIIAGAGELHLEICLKDLQEDFMGGAQIRVSEPVVSFRETVTDRSNHTVMSKSPNKHNRLYFEAAP
;
A
#
# COMPACT_ATOMS: atom_id res chain seq x y z
N PRO A 1 33.03 -1.80 -1.04
CA PRO A 1 33.46 -0.94 0.10
C PRO A 1 32.26 -0.18 0.68
N CYS A 2 32.32 0.19 1.96
CA CYS A 2 31.29 1.01 2.61
C CYS A 2 31.21 2.40 1.97
N GLY A 3 30.02 2.98 1.93
CA GLY A 3 29.77 4.30 1.31
C GLY A 3 29.50 4.28 -0.20
N ASN A 4 29.51 3.11 -0.84
CA ASN A 4 29.22 2.99 -2.27
C ASN A 4 27.75 2.63 -2.53
N THR A 5 27.21 3.15 -3.64
CA THR A 5 25.95 2.68 -4.21
C THR A 5 26.19 1.40 -5.01
N VAL A 6 25.37 0.37 -4.76
CA VAL A 6 25.49 -0.94 -5.42
C VAL A 6 24.11 -1.40 -5.90
N ALA A 7 24.08 -2.09 -7.04
CA ALA A 7 22.92 -2.85 -7.49
C ALA A 7 23.12 -4.31 -7.11
N MET A 8 22.11 -4.92 -6.47
CA MET A 8 22.15 -6.33 -6.08
C MET A 8 21.03 -7.10 -6.78
N VAL A 9 21.37 -8.28 -7.29
CA VAL A 9 20.44 -9.17 -8.01
C VAL A 9 20.15 -10.38 -7.14
N GLY A 10 18.91 -10.86 -7.16
CA GLY A 10 18.48 -12.06 -6.43
C GLY A 10 17.73 -11.82 -5.11
N LEU A 11 17.61 -10.57 -4.66
CA LEU A 11 16.87 -10.20 -3.44
C LEU A 11 15.46 -9.65 -3.71
N ASP A 12 15.02 -9.67 -4.97
CA ASP A 12 13.74 -9.09 -5.38
C ASP A 12 12.54 -9.79 -4.72
N THR A 13 12.60 -11.10 -4.47
CA THR A 13 11.45 -11.84 -3.89
C THR A 13 11.14 -11.49 -2.44
N VAL A 14 12.13 -11.00 -1.68
CA VAL A 14 12.02 -10.78 -0.23
C VAL A 14 11.76 -9.31 0.11
N ILE A 15 12.22 -8.39 -0.74
CA ILE A 15 12.21 -6.95 -0.44
C ILE A 15 10.99 -6.29 -1.08
N VAL A 16 10.25 -5.52 -0.26
CA VAL A 16 9.20 -4.61 -0.73
C VAL A 16 9.56 -3.19 -0.28
N LYS A 17 9.80 -2.30 -1.24
CA LYS A 17 10.17 -0.88 -1.07
C LYS A 17 11.52 -0.62 -0.41
N THR A 18 11.67 -0.95 0.87
CA THR A 18 12.88 -0.66 1.66
C THR A 18 13.26 -1.87 2.49
N ALA A 19 14.55 -2.23 2.44
CA ALA A 19 15.10 -3.28 3.29
C ALA A 19 16.47 -2.89 3.81
N THR A 20 16.79 -3.42 4.99
CA THR A 20 18.13 -3.37 5.56
C THR A 20 18.73 -4.76 5.44
N ILE A 21 19.92 -4.86 4.85
CA ILE A 21 20.59 -6.13 4.59
C ILE A 21 21.79 -6.19 5.52
N THR A 22 21.83 -7.24 6.34
CA THR A 22 22.92 -7.51 7.29
C THR A 22 23.41 -8.94 7.13
N ASN A 23 24.55 -9.24 7.77
CA ASN A 23 25.07 -10.59 7.80
C ASN A 23 24.21 -11.47 8.71
N GLN A 24 24.13 -12.77 8.39
CA GLN A 24 23.35 -13.75 9.16
C GLN A 24 23.81 -13.91 10.62
N THR A 25 25.04 -13.52 10.93
CA THR A 25 25.67 -13.67 12.25
C THR A 25 25.40 -12.52 13.21
N GLU A 26 24.78 -11.42 12.77
CA GLU A 26 24.52 -10.26 13.63
C GLU A 26 23.11 -10.31 14.21
N THR A 27 23.02 -10.60 15.51
CA THR A 27 21.75 -10.74 16.24
C THR A 27 21.14 -9.40 16.68
N GLU A 28 21.93 -8.33 16.73
CA GLU A 28 21.49 -6.97 17.15
C GLU A 28 21.32 -6.00 15.97
N ALA A 29 21.12 -6.52 14.77
CA ALA A 29 20.84 -5.70 13.60
C ALA A 29 19.42 -5.12 13.66
N HIS A 30 19.31 -3.79 13.76
CA HIS A 30 18.03 -3.09 13.67
C HIS A 30 17.76 -2.59 12.24
N PRO A 31 16.50 -2.62 11.78
CA PRO A 31 16.14 -2.06 10.49
C PRO A 31 16.38 -0.56 10.48
N LEU A 32 16.91 -0.06 9.36
CA LEU A 32 17.00 1.37 9.09
C LEU A 32 15.60 1.97 9.00
N LYS A 33 15.51 3.25 9.36
CA LYS A 33 14.25 3.98 9.37
C LYS A 33 13.64 4.02 7.98
N ASN A 34 12.37 3.62 7.89
CA ASN A 34 11.60 3.70 6.65
C ASN A 34 11.61 5.11 6.07
N MET A 35 11.58 5.18 4.73
CA MET A 35 11.47 6.46 4.03
C MET A 35 10.19 7.17 4.44
N LYS A 36 10.32 8.45 4.84
CA LYS A 36 9.19 9.34 5.07
C LYS A 36 8.89 10.06 3.77
N PHE A 37 7.79 9.71 3.12
CA PHE A 37 7.29 10.45 1.99
C PHE A 37 6.57 11.71 2.48
N SER A 38 6.84 12.85 1.83
CA SER A 38 6.18 14.12 2.18
C SER A 38 4.72 14.17 1.73
N VAL A 39 4.37 13.34 0.75
CA VAL A 39 3.04 13.26 0.18
C VAL A 39 2.42 11.91 0.52
N SER A 40 1.12 11.90 0.78
CA SER A 40 0.34 10.67 0.94
C SER A 40 -0.37 10.37 -0.38
N PRO A 41 -0.52 9.09 -0.78
CA PRO A 41 -1.32 8.76 -1.95
C PRO A 41 -2.78 9.11 -1.68
N VAL A 42 -3.29 10.14 -2.36
CA VAL A 42 -4.64 10.68 -2.13
C VAL A 42 -5.64 10.09 -3.12
N VAL A 43 -5.21 9.90 -4.36
CA VAL A 43 -6.07 9.47 -5.46
C VAL A 43 -6.05 7.95 -5.53
N ARG A 44 -7.22 7.33 -5.54
CA ARG A 44 -7.44 5.88 -5.57
C ARG A 44 -8.24 5.52 -6.81
N VAL A 45 -7.89 4.40 -7.42
CA VAL A 45 -8.53 3.88 -8.63
C VAL A 45 -8.69 2.38 -8.47
N ALA A 46 -9.88 1.86 -8.77
CA ALA A 46 -10.11 0.43 -8.84
C ALA A 46 -9.67 -0.11 -10.21
N VAL A 47 -8.95 -1.22 -10.20
CA VAL A 47 -8.44 -1.89 -11.39
C VAL A 47 -8.93 -3.33 -11.43
N GLU A 48 -9.53 -3.71 -12.55
CA GLU A 48 -10.04 -5.04 -12.78
C GLU A 48 -9.54 -5.61 -14.11
N CYS A 49 -9.35 -6.93 -14.17
CA CYS A 49 -9.09 -7.60 -15.45
C CYS A 49 -10.38 -7.66 -16.29
N LYS A 50 -10.31 -7.35 -17.59
CA LYS A 50 -11.43 -7.67 -18.49
C LYS A 50 -11.64 -9.18 -18.65
N VAL A 51 -10.56 -9.95 -18.55
CA VAL A 51 -10.56 -11.40 -18.69
C VAL A 51 -10.22 -12.03 -17.35
N ALA A 52 -11.14 -12.81 -16.79
CA ALA A 52 -10.96 -13.45 -15.48
C ALA A 52 -9.74 -14.40 -15.42
N SER A 53 -9.32 -14.96 -16.56
CA SER A 53 -8.13 -15.82 -16.65
C SER A 53 -6.81 -15.10 -16.39
N ASP A 54 -6.77 -13.76 -16.51
CA ASP A 54 -5.56 -12.96 -16.33
C ASP A 54 -5.43 -12.36 -14.93
N LEU A 55 -6.37 -12.65 -14.02
CA LEU A 55 -6.33 -12.25 -12.61
C LEU A 55 -4.99 -12.59 -11.90
N PRO A 56 -4.40 -13.79 -12.05
CA PRO A 56 -3.10 -14.08 -11.44
C PRO A 56 -1.96 -13.21 -12.00
N LYS A 57 -2.04 -12.80 -13.28
CA LYS A 57 -1.06 -11.89 -13.88
C LYS A 57 -1.22 -10.47 -13.34
N LEU A 58 -2.45 -10.01 -13.11
CA LEU A 58 -2.71 -8.72 -12.47
C LEU A 58 -2.13 -8.69 -11.06
N VAL A 59 -2.35 -9.73 -10.26
CA VAL A 59 -1.82 -9.81 -8.89
C VAL A 59 -0.29 -9.79 -8.88
N ASP A 60 0.37 -10.51 -9.80
CA ASP A 60 1.84 -10.45 -9.93
C ASP A 60 2.31 -9.07 -10.42
N GLY A 61 1.61 -8.48 -11.38
CA GLY A 61 1.90 -7.14 -11.90
C GLY A 61 1.77 -6.06 -10.84
N LEU A 62 0.72 -6.09 -10.02
CA LEU A 62 0.52 -5.16 -8.91
C LEU A 62 1.63 -5.28 -7.86
N LYS A 63 2.14 -6.49 -7.60
CA LYS A 63 3.29 -6.69 -6.71
C LYS A 63 4.57 -6.10 -7.28
N ARG A 64 4.79 -6.21 -8.60
CA ARG A 64 5.94 -5.61 -9.28
C ARG A 64 5.84 -4.09 -9.31
N LEU A 65 4.66 -3.55 -9.58
CA LEU A 65 4.38 -2.12 -9.53
C LEU A 65 4.66 -1.53 -8.14
N ALA A 66 4.24 -2.23 -7.08
CA ALA A 66 4.50 -1.80 -5.70
C ALA A 66 6.00 -1.84 -5.31
N LYS A 67 6.84 -2.53 -6.09
CA LYS A 67 8.29 -2.56 -5.92
C LYS A 67 9.01 -1.50 -6.76
N SER A 68 8.51 -1.22 -7.96
CA SER A 68 9.07 -0.18 -8.83
C SER A 68 8.81 1.21 -8.26
N ASP A 69 7.61 1.43 -7.70
CA ASP A 69 7.23 2.71 -7.16
C ASP A 69 6.96 2.67 -5.64
N PRO A 70 7.71 3.44 -4.83
CA PRO A 70 7.51 3.47 -3.40
C PRO A 70 6.24 4.22 -2.96
N MET A 71 5.73 5.13 -3.79
CA MET A 71 4.55 5.97 -3.50
C MET A 71 3.24 5.25 -3.79
N VAL A 72 3.25 4.29 -4.70
CA VAL A 72 2.07 3.49 -5.04
C VAL A 72 1.71 2.56 -3.89
N VAL A 73 0.42 2.52 -3.58
CA VAL A 73 -0.14 1.59 -2.60
C VAL A 73 -1.18 0.74 -3.30
N CYS A 74 -0.87 -0.53 -3.47
CA CYS A 74 -1.79 -1.54 -3.98
C CYS A 74 -2.45 -2.25 -2.79
N GLN A 75 -3.77 -2.21 -2.71
CA GLN A 75 -4.55 -2.88 -1.66
C GLN A 75 -5.69 -3.68 -2.29
N ILE A 76 -6.09 -4.75 -1.62
CA ILE A 76 -7.26 -5.54 -1.99
C ILE A 76 -8.32 -5.21 -0.95
N GLU A 77 -9.46 -4.68 -1.40
CA GLU A 77 -10.60 -4.43 -0.51
C GLU A 77 -11.34 -5.73 -0.19
N GLU A 78 -12.13 -5.71 0.89
CA GLU A 78 -12.95 -6.86 1.31
C GLU A 78 -13.98 -7.27 0.25
N THR A 79 -14.35 -6.35 -0.64
CA THR A 79 -15.18 -6.56 -1.83
C THR A 79 -14.50 -7.43 -2.89
N GLY A 80 -13.18 -7.64 -2.79
CA GLY A 80 -12.37 -8.34 -3.78
C GLY A 80 -11.83 -7.44 -4.89
N GLU A 81 -12.07 -6.13 -4.81
CA GLU A 81 -11.55 -5.15 -5.77
C GLU A 81 -10.07 -4.83 -5.51
N HIS A 82 -9.30 -4.68 -6.59
CA HIS A 82 -7.91 -4.25 -6.50
C HIS A 82 -7.84 -2.73 -6.63
N ILE A 83 -7.42 -2.06 -5.56
CA ILE A 83 -7.30 -0.61 -5.54
C ILE A 83 -5.82 -0.21 -5.65
N ILE A 84 -5.53 0.70 -6.57
CA ILE A 84 -4.25 1.37 -6.71
C ILE A 84 -4.41 2.81 -6.20
N ALA A 85 -3.59 3.20 -5.24
CA ALA A 85 -3.52 4.56 -4.75
C ALA A 85 -2.21 5.22 -5.17
N GLY A 86 -2.30 6.46 -5.65
CA GLY A 86 -1.18 7.25 -6.14
C GLY A 86 -1.19 8.69 -5.61
N ALA A 87 -0.06 9.38 -5.77
CA ALA A 87 0.11 10.75 -5.30
C ALA A 87 -0.71 11.79 -6.09
N GLY A 88 -1.02 11.51 -7.36
CA GLY A 88 -1.76 12.40 -8.24
C GLY A 88 -2.16 11.73 -9.55
N GLU A 89 -2.88 12.46 -10.39
CA GLU A 89 -3.47 11.94 -11.65
C GLU A 89 -2.41 11.47 -12.65
N LEU A 90 -1.40 12.31 -12.91
CA LEU A 90 -0.31 11.97 -13.83
C LEU A 90 0.47 10.73 -13.38
N HIS A 91 0.69 10.60 -12.07
CA HIS A 91 1.39 9.45 -11.51
C HIS A 91 0.57 8.17 -11.71
N LEU A 92 -0.74 8.21 -11.47
CA LEU A 92 -1.62 7.08 -11.73
C LEU A 92 -1.67 6.71 -13.21
N GLU A 93 -1.70 7.69 -14.12
CA GLU A 93 -1.71 7.43 -15.57
C GLU A 93 -0.46 6.64 -16.00
N ILE A 94 0.72 7.05 -15.53
CA ILE A 94 1.98 6.35 -15.81
C ILE A 94 1.95 4.94 -15.19
N CYS A 95 1.55 4.81 -13.93
CA CYS A 95 1.48 3.51 -13.26
C CYS A 95 0.53 2.53 -13.96
N LEU A 96 -0.61 3.02 -14.47
CA LEU A 96 -1.58 2.20 -15.22
C LEU A 96 -1.01 1.77 -16.57
N LYS A 97 -0.27 2.66 -17.24
CA LYS A 97 0.40 2.34 -18.51
C LYS A 97 1.48 1.27 -18.31
N ASP A 98 2.33 1.41 -17.29
CA ASP A 98 3.37 0.44 -16.95
C ASP A 98 2.75 -0.92 -16.56
N LEU A 99 1.65 -0.91 -15.81
CA LEU A 99 0.88 -2.11 -15.48
C LEU A 99 0.38 -2.83 -16.72
N GLN A 100 -0.16 -2.08 -17.68
CA GLN A 100 -0.74 -2.65 -18.90
C GLN A 100 0.34 -3.14 -19.88
N GLU A 101 1.37 -2.35 -20.16
CA GLU A 101 2.39 -2.64 -21.17
C GLU A 101 3.43 -3.65 -20.67
N ASP A 102 4.05 -3.39 -19.52
CA ASP A 102 5.21 -4.16 -19.05
C ASP A 102 4.84 -5.36 -18.17
N PHE A 103 3.87 -5.17 -17.27
CA PHE A 103 3.59 -6.18 -16.24
C PHE A 103 2.51 -7.19 -16.66
N MET A 104 1.54 -6.77 -17.47
CA MET A 104 0.46 -7.64 -17.97
C MET A 104 0.61 -8.03 -19.44
N GLY A 105 1.65 -7.54 -20.15
CA GLY A 105 1.94 -7.90 -21.53
C GLY A 105 0.86 -7.49 -22.54
N GLY A 106 0.21 -6.33 -22.30
CA GLY A 106 -0.84 -5.78 -23.16
C GLY A 106 -2.27 -6.24 -22.83
N ALA A 107 -2.47 -6.95 -21.70
CA ALA A 107 -3.80 -7.37 -21.30
C ALA A 107 -4.70 -6.17 -20.99
N GLN A 108 -5.97 -6.22 -21.40
CA GLN A 108 -6.88 -5.10 -21.20
C GLN A 108 -7.38 -5.06 -19.76
N ILE A 109 -7.07 -3.97 -19.06
CA ILE A 109 -7.63 -3.65 -17.73
C ILE A 109 -8.85 -2.74 -17.86
N ARG A 110 -9.75 -2.82 -16.88
CA ARG A 110 -10.80 -1.85 -16.61
C ARG A 110 -10.35 -1.01 -15.43
N VAL A 111 -10.54 0.29 -15.56
CA VAL A 111 -10.10 1.29 -14.60
C VAL A 111 -11.34 2.08 -14.23
N SER A 112 -11.62 2.21 -12.94
CA SER A 112 -12.73 3.03 -12.44
C SER A 112 -12.38 4.52 -12.49
N GLU A 113 -13.36 5.37 -12.22
CA GLU A 113 -13.10 6.79 -11.99
C GLU A 113 -12.20 6.97 -10.74
N PRO A 114 -11.29 7.96 -10.76
CA PRO A 114 -10.44 8.26 -9.62
C PRO A 114 -11.24 8.85 -8.46
N VAL A 115 -11.12 8.22 -7.29
CA VAL A 115 -11.77 8.63 -6.05
C VAL A 115 -10.71 9.11 -5.06
N VAL A 116 -11.01 10.13 -4.27
CA VAL A 116 -10.08 10.64 -3.26
C VAL A 116 -10.29 9.92 -1.92
N SER A 117 -9.20 9.66 -1.20
CA SER A 117 -9.23 9.06 0.12
C SER A 117 -9.81 10.04 1.15
N PHE A 118 -10.92 9.67 1.79
CA PHE A 118 -11.47 10.43 2.90
C PHE A 118 -10.77 10.08 4.22
N ARG A 119 -10.71 11.06 5.13
CA ARG A 119 -10.24 10.88 6.51
C ARG A 119 -11.35 11.31 7.45
N GLU A 120 -11.56 10.52 8.49
CA GLU A 120 -12.54 10.83 9.54
C GLU A 120 -11.86 11.67 10.63
N THR A 121 -12.55 12.71 11.10
CA THR A 121 -12.11 13.55 12.21
C THR A 121 -13.33 13.95 13.04
N VAL A 122 -13.10 14.31 14.30
CA VAL A 122 -14.14 14.80 15.22
C VAL A 122 -13.93 16.30 15.42
N THR A 123 -15.01 17.07 15.39
CA THR A 123 -14.94 18.54 15.57
C THR A 123 -15.13 18.96 17.02
N ASP A 124 -15.95 18.22 17.77
CA ASP A 124 -16.34 18.55 19.14
C ASP A 124 -16.13 17.35 20.07
N ARG A 125 -16.02 17.63 21.37
CA ARG A 125 -15.91 16.59 22.40
C ARG A 125 -17.19 15.75 22.44
N SER A 126 -17.03 14.44 22.58
CA SER A 126 -18.14 13.50 22.72
C SER A 126 -19.06 13.90 23.88
N ASN A 127 -20.37 14.01 23.60
CA ASN A 127 -21.39 14.41 24.57
C ASN A 127 -21.50 13.48 25.81
N HIS A 128 -21.02 12.24 25.70
CA HIS A 128 -21.00 11.28 26.79
C HIS A 128 -19.81 10.33 26.66
N THR A 129 -19.31 9.85 27.79
CA THR A 129 -18.29 8.80 27.85
C THR A 129 -18.85 7.49 27.30
N VAL A 130 -18.24 6.94 26.26
CA VAL A 130 -18.63 5.67 25.65
C VAL A 130 -17.93 4.53 26.37
N MET A 131 -18.65 3.45 26.71
CA MET A 131 -18.09 2.28 27.39
C MET A 131 -18.16 1.04 26.50
N SER A 132 -17.01 0.39 26.29
CA SER A 132 -16.90 -0.89 25.58
C SER A 132 -16.46 -1.99 26.55
N LYS A 133 -17.00 -3.20 26.37
CA LYS A 133 -16.64 -4.38 27.17
C LYS A 133 -15.87 -5.37 26.31
N SER A 134 -14.85 -5.99 26.88
CA SER A 134 -14.18 -7.11 26.23
C SER A 134 -15.13 -8.31 26.07
N PRO A 135 -14.90 -9.20 25.08
CA PRO A 135 -15.74 -10.39 24.87
C PRO A 135 -15.82 -11.30 26.11
N ASN A 136 -14.74 -11.37 26.90
CA ASN A 136 -14.70 -12.11 28.16
C ASN A 136 -15.42 -11.40 29.33
N LYS A 137 -15.97 -10.20 29.12
CA LYS A 137 -16.70 -9.37 30.11
C LYS A 137 -15.91 -8.93 31.35
N HIS A 138 -14.63 -9.26 31.45
CA HIS A 138 -13.78 -8.88 32.57
C HIS A 138 -13.27 -7.45 32.47
N ASN A 139 -13.10 -6.92 31.25
CA ASN A 139 -12.57 -5.57 31.04
C ASN A 139 -13.67 -4.64 30.55
N ARG A 140 -13.67 -3.42 31.09
CA ARG A 140 -14.51 -2.30 30.64
C ARG A 140 -13.59 -1.14 30.32
N LEU A 141 -13.70 -0.61 29.11
CA LEU A 141 -12.93 0.53 28.62
C LEU A 141 -13.88 1.70 28.43
N TYR A 142 -13.49 2.86 28.92
CA TYR A 142 -14.25 4.11 28.80
C TYR A 142 -13.45 5.07 27.92
N PHE A 143 -14.09 5.65 26.91
CA PHE A 143 -13.47 6.54 25.94
C PHE A 143 -14.29 7.81 25.77
N GLU A 144 -13.58 8.91 25.56
CA GLU A 144 -14.13 10.17 25.05
C GLU A 144 -13.26 10.61 23.88
N ALA A 145 -13.90 11.09 22.83
CA ALA A 145 -13.21 11.63 21.66
C ALA A 145 -13.29 13.15 21.73
N ALA A 146 -12.19 13.81 21.38
CA ALA A 146 -12.07 15.25 21.24
C ALA A 146 -11.18 15.55 20.01
N PRO A 147 -11.32 16.72 19.38
CA PRO A 147 -10.48 17.13 18.24
C PRO A 147 -8.98 17.14 18.55
#